data_AF-A0A538G208-F1
#
_entry.id   AF-A0A538G208-F1
#
_cell.length_a   1.000
_cell.length_b   1.000
_cell.length_c   1.000
_cell.angle_alpha   90.00
_cell.angle_beta   90.00
_cell.angle_gamma   90.00
#
_symmetry.space_group_name_H-M   'P 1'
#
loop_
_entity.id
_entity.type
_entity.pdbx_description
1 polymer ?
#
loop_
_entity_poly.entity_id
_entity_poly.type
_entity_poly.pdbx_seq_one_letter_code
_entity_poly.pdbx_strand_id
1 'polypeptide(L)'
;MSTTEERWSLPAERRVALAAGLVALAVFGAAWALLHHGFYRRGQIVDTPVYQRYGEAMVDGQVPYLDFRVEYPPAALPVFLLPAIGDRHDAAIYRRNFERLMMICGLLAIAGAAIALAALS
;
A
#
# COMPACT_ATOMS: atom_id res chain seq x y z
N MET A 1 -0.48 -13.28 -46.01
CA MET A 1 -0.95 -11.90 -45.74
C MET A 1 -1.43 -11.81 -44.29
N SER A 2 -0.53 -11.78 -43.30
CA SER A 2 -0.93 -11.77 -41.87
C SER A 2 0.05 -11.02 -40.94
N THR A 3 1.03 -10.30 -41.46
CA THR A 3 2.08 -9.64 -40.66
C THR A 3 1.85 -8.14 -40.47
N THR A 4 0.82 -7.57 -41.12
CA THR A 4 0.53 -6.13 -41.05
C THR A 4 -0.39 -5.79 -39.89
N GLU A 5 -1.39 -6.63 -39.57
CA GLU A 5 -2.35 -6.41 -38.48
C GLU A 5 -1.67 -6.34 -37.10
N GLU A 6 -0.68 -7.19 -36.86
CA GLU A 6 0.02 -7.34 -35.56
C GLU A 6 0.82 -6.09 -35.14
N ARG A 7 1.23 -5.25 -36.10
CA ARG A 7 2.02 -4.03 -35.83
C ARG A 7 1.15 -2.82 -35.44
N TRP A 8 -0.15 -2.84 -35.75
CA TRP A 8 -1.07 -1.73 -35.47
C TRP A 8 -1.79 -1.84 -34.12
N SER A 9 -1.81 -3.02 -33.49
CA SER A 9 -2.51 -3.28 -32.21
C SER A 9 -1.69 -2.92 -30.97
N LEU A 10 -0.36 -3.03 -30.99
CA LEU A 10 0.53 -2.71 -29.85
C LEU A 10 0.27 -1.33 -29.21
N PRO A 11 0.16 -0.22 -29.97
CA PRO A 11 -0.12 1.09 -29.37
C PRO A 11 -1.55 1.24 -28.84
N ALA A 12 -2.52 0.46 -29.35
CA ALA A 12 -3.89 0.46 -28.85
C ALA A 12 -4.01 -0.34 -27.54
N GLU A 13 -3.39 -1.52 -27.48
CA GLU A 13 -3.37 -2.37 -26.27
C GLU A 13 -2.68 -1.67 -25.11
N ARG A 14 -1.55 -1.01 -25.37
CA ARG A 14 -0.86 -0.17 -24.37
C ARG A 14 -1.74 0.96 -23.84
N ARG A 15 -2.53 1.62 -24.69
CA ARG A 15 -3.47 2.67 -24.27
C ARG A 15 -4.59 2.11 -23.40
N VAL A 16 -5.09 0.93 -23.73
CA VAL A 16 -6.10 0.22 -22.93
C VAL A 16 -5.54 -0.16 -21.56
N ALA A 17 -4.31 -0.69 -21.50
CA ALA A 17 -3.64 -1.03 -20.24
C ALA A 17 -3.47 0.21 -19.32
N LEU A 18 -3.04 1.33 -19.88
CA LEU A 18 -2.93 2.59 -19.13
C LEU A 18 -4.28 3.13 -18.67
N ALA A 19 -5.31 3.10 -19.53
CA ALA A 19 -6.65 3.54 -19.17
C ALA A 19 -7.25 2.66 -18.04
N ALA A 20 -7.10 1.34 -18.14
CA ALA A 20 -7.50 0.39 -17.11
C ALA A 20 -6.76 0.65 -15.78
N GLY A 21 -5.45 0.93 -15.85
CA GLY A 21 -4.66 1.34 -14.68
C GLY A 21 -5.20 2.60 -13.99
N LEU A 22 -5.54 3.64 -14.77
CA LEU A 22 -6.12 4.87 -14.22
C LEU A 22 -7.49 4.63 -13.56
N VAL A 23 -8.34 3.81 -14.17
CA VAL A 23 -9.62 3.41 -13.59
C VAL A 23 -9.40 2.65 -12.29
N ALA A 24 -8.46 1.70 -12.25
CA ALA A 24 -8.14 0.94 -11.05
C ALA A 24 -7.65 1.84 -9.91
N LEU A 25 -6.79 2.83 -10.20
CA LEU A 25 -6.35 3.82 -9.20
C LEU A 25 -7.52 4.63 -8.65
N ALA A 26 -8.44 5.08 -9.52
CA ALA A 26 -9.61 5.85 -9.09
C ALA A 26 -10.57 5.02 -8.22
N VAL A 27 -10.86 3.78 -8.62
CA VAL A 27 -11.70 2.85 -7.85
C VAL A 27 -11.07 2.53 -6.49
N PHE A 28 -9.76 2.26 -6.46
CA PHE A 28 -9.03 2.01 -5.21
C PHE A 28 -9.10 3.21 -4.25
N GLY A 29 -8.85 4.42 -4.77
CA GLY A 29 -8.94 5.65 -3.97
C GLY A 29 -10.36 5.90 -3.43
N ALA A 30 -11.39 5.67 -4.25
CA ALA A 30 -12.78 5.81 -3.83
C ALA A 30 -13.16 4.79 -2.75
N ALA A 31 -12.75 3.52 -2.92
CA ALA A 31 -12.98 2.47 -1.92
C ALA A 31 -12.28 2.78 -0.59
N TRP A 32 -11.02 3.23 -0.64
CA TRP A 32 -10.27 3.64 0.53
C TRP A 32 -10.98 4.79 1.27
N ALA A 33 -11.42 5.82 0.55
CA ALA A 33 -12.12 6.97 1.13
C ALA A 33 -13.45 6.55 1.80
N LEU A 34 -14.21 5.67 1.15
CA LEU A 34 -15.47 5.16 1.69
C LEU A 34 -15.29 4.40 3.01
N LEU A 35 -14.23 3.59 3.11
CA LEU A 35 -13.93 2.79 4.30
C LEU A 35 -13.39 3.63 5.47
N HIS A 36 -12.54 4.62 5.19
CA HIS A 36 -11.82 5.37 6.24
C HIS A 36 -12.49 6.70 6.63
N HIS A 37 -13.25 7.32 5.72
CA HIS A 37 -13.97 8.58 5.99
C HIS A 37 -15.49 8.42 6.07
N GLY A 38 -16.03 7.23 5.76
CA GLY A 38 -17.48 6.98 5.68
C GLY A 38 -18.07 6.15 6.84
N PHE A 39 -19.21 5.53 6.55
CA PHE A 39 -20.06 4.82 7.51
C PHE A 39 -19.35 3.65 8.23
N TYR A 40 -18.35 3.04 7.60
CA TYR A 40 -17.71 1.80 8.04
C TYR A 40 -16.60 1.96 9.09
N ARG A 41 -16.37 3.16 9.60
CA ARG A 41 -15.28 3.43 10.58
C ARG A 41 -15.48 2.79 11.95
N ARG A 42 -16.65 2.21 12.26
CA ARG A 42 -16.99 1.71 13.62
C ARG A 42 -16.73 0.22 13.74
N GLY A 43 -16.05 -0.18 14.82
CA GLY A 43 -15.94 -1.60 15.22
C GLY A 43 -14.86 -2.42 14.51
N GLN A 44 -13.86 -1.80 13.90
CA GLN A 44 -12.74 -2.55 13.32
C GLN A 44 -11.91 -3.20 14.43
N ILE A 45 -11.63 -4.50 14.30
CA ILE A 45 -10.54 -5.15 15.00
C ILE A 45 -9.26 -4.70 14.28
N VAL A 46 -8.38 -4.01 14.99
CA VAL A 46 -7.21 -3.39 14.39
C VAL A 46 -5.95 -3.87 15.09
N ASP A 47 -5.02 -4.43 14.34
CA ASP A 47 -3.70 -4.86 14.83
C ASP A 47 -2.71 -3.69 14.95
N THR A 48 -3.12 -2.48 14.56
CA THR A 48 -2.26 -1.28 14.64
C THR A 48 -1.68 -1.03 16.03
N PRO A 49 -2.31 -1.34 17.19
CA PRO A 49 -1.65 -1.22 18.48
C PRO A 49 -0.45 -2.17 18.63
N VAL A 50 -0.47 -3.36 18.02
CA VAL A 50 0.68 -4.28 18.02
C VAL A 50 1.80 -3.71 17.14
N TYR A 51 1.45 -3.25 15.94
CA TYR A 51 2.42 -2.65 15.01
C TYR A 51 3.07 -1.40 15.58
N GLN A 52 2.28 -0.58 16.28
CA GLN A 52 2.76 0.62 16.97
C GLN A 52 3.82 0.27 18.01
N ARG A 53 3.57 -0.74 18.87
CA ARG A 53 4.55 -1.18 19.88
C ARG A 53 5.86 -1.64 19.26
N TYR A 54 5.82 -2.36 18.14
CA TYR A 54 7.04 -2.75 17.43
C TYR A 54 7.77 -1.54 16.85
N GLY A 55 7.05 -0.60 16.24
CA GLY A 55 7.64 0.63 15.71
C GLY A 55 8.28 1.50 16.80
N GLU A 56 7.61 1.67 17.94
CA GLU A 56 8.12 2.41 19.10
C GLU A 56 9.40 1.78 19.65
N ALA A 57 9.42 0.47 19.87
CA ALA A 57 10.61 -0.27 20.31
C ALA A 57 11.81 -0.04 19.38
N MET A 58 11.58 -0.10 18.07
CA MET A 58 12.64 0.15 17.07
C MET A 58 13.11 1.61 17.06
N VAL A 59 12.19 2.57 17.21
CA VAL A 59 12.53 4.00 17.33
C VAL A 59 13.35 4.28 18.59
N ASP A 60 13.08 3.54 19.68
CA ASP A 60 13.84 3.61 20.93
C ASP A 60 15.20 2.88 20.84
N GLY A 61 15.56 2.34 19.67
CA GLY A 61 16.86 1.74 19.39
C GLY A 61 16.95 0.24 19.69
N GLN A 62 15.84 -0.42 20.02
CA GLN A 62 15.80 -1.86 20.25
C GLN A 62 15.85 -2.63 18.92
N VAL A 63 16.56 -3.75 18.91
CA VAL A 63 16.75 -4.59 17.74
C VAL A 63 15.65 -5.68 17.68
N PRO A 64 14.80 -5.71 16.64
CA PRO A 64 13.75 -6.72 16.51
C PRO A 64 14.33 -8.13 16.41
N TYR A 65 13.62 -9.11 16.97
CA TYR A 65 14.02 -10.51 17.15
C TYR A 65 15.16 -10.78 18.14
N LEU A 66 15.93 -9.74 18.52
CA LEU A 66 17.01 -9.85 19.50
C LEU A 66 16.57 -9.32 20.87
N ASP A 67 16.17 -8.05 20.93
CA ASP A 67 15.77 -7.39 22.18
C ASP A 67 14.28 -7.58 22.48
N PHE A 68 13.47 -7.78 21.44
CA PHE A 68 12.03 -8.05 21.57
C PHE A 68 11.53 -9.02 20.49
N ARG A 69 10.48 -9.78 20.82
CA ARG A 69 9.88 -10.77 19.92
C ARG A 69 8.93 -10.12 18.93
N VAL A 70 9.11 -10.43 17.66
CA VAL A 70 8.22 -10.04 16.55
C VAL A 70 7.62 -11.30 15.93
N GLU A 71 6.31 -11.30 15.74
CA GLU A 71 5.56 -12.44 15.19
C GLU A 71 5.60 -12.51 13.64
N TYR A 72 5.87 -11.37 13.02
CA TYR A 72 5.86 -11.19 11.57
C TYR A 72 7.24 -11.45 10.95
N PRO A 73 7.34 -11.67 9.62
CA PRO A 73 8.63 -11.79 8.95
C PRO A 73 9.40 -10.46 8.89
N PRO A 74 10.74 -10.47 8.74
CA PRO A 74 11.57 -9.26 8.73
C PRO A 74 11.17 -8.19 7.69
N ALA A 75 10.61 -8.61 6.57
CA ALA A 75 10.14 -7.69 5.52
C ALA A 75 8.99 -6.78 5.97
N ALA A 76 8.28 -7.12 7.06
CA ALA A 76 7.20 -6.31 7.61
C ALA A 76 7.71 -5.15 8.48
N LEU A 77 8.96 -5.19 8.95
CA LEU A 77 9.49 -4.19 9.90
C LEU A 77 9.41 -2.74 9.39
N PRO A 78 9.71 -2.42 8.12
CA PRO A 78 9.57 -1.04 7.63
C PRO A 78 8.14 -0.53 7.73
N VAL A 79 7.14 -1.41 7.58
CA VAL A 79 5.72 -1.08 7.67
C VAL A 79 5.32 -0.72 9.10
N PHE A 80 6.00 -1.28 10.11
CA PHE A 80 5.78 -0.95 11.52
C PHE A 80 6.53 0.31 11.95
N LEU A 81 7.76 0.47 11.46
CA LEU A 81 8.68 1.55 11.81
C LEU A 81 8.25 2.90 11.22
N LEU A 82 7.99 2.97 9.91
CA LEU A 82 7.74 4.24 9.22
C LEU A 82 6.59 5.04 9.85
N PRO A 83 5.44 4.44 10.22
CA PRO A 83 4.34 5.18 10.85
C PRO A 83 4.63 5.64 12.29
N ALA A 84 5.62 5.03 12.96
CA ALA A 84 6.06 5.38 14.31
C ALA A 84 7.09 6.54 14.34
N ILE A 85 7.57 7.02 13.19
CA ILE A 85 8.46 8.18 13.14
C ILE A 85 7.63 9.45 13.41
N GLY A 86 7.97 10.19 14.47
CA GLY A 86 7.27 11.42 14.89
C GLY A 86 6.49 11.25 16.19
N ASP A 87 5.23 11.70 16.22
CA ASP A 87 4.32 11.59 17.37
C ASP A 87 3.81 10.15 17.55
N ARG A 88 4.71 9.30 18.07
CA ARG A 88 4.54 7.84 18.14
C ARG A 88 3.53 7.37 19.18
N HIS A 89 3.40 8.09 20.29
CA HIS A 89 2.56 7.67 21.43
C HIS A 89 1.05 7.81 21.17
N ASP A 90 0.64 8.60 20.17
CA ASP A 90 -0.77 8.74 19.82
C ASP A 90 -1.18 7.66 18.82
N ALA A 91 -1.95 6.69 19.30
CA ALA A 91 -2.46 5.58 18.49
C ALA A 91 -3.31 6.04 17.29
N ALA A 92 -3.98 7.19 17.39
CA ALA A 92 -4.74 7.74 16.27
C ALA A 92 -3.82 8.35 15.21
N ILE A 93 -2.69 8.96 15.60
CA ILE A 93 -1.67 9.45 14.66
C ILE A 93 -1.00 8.28 13.97
N TYR A 94 -0.54 7.28 14.73
CA TYR A 94 0.08 6.07 14.18
C TYR A 94 -0.84 5.39 13.17
N ARG A 95 -2.11 5.16 13.53
CA ARG A 95 -3.09 4.55 12.62
C ARG A 95 -3.26 5.34 11.34
N ARG A 96 -3.40 6.67 11.40
CA ARG A 96 -3.50 7.51 10.19
C ARG A 96 -2.25 7.42 9.31
N ASN A 97 -1.07 7.39 9.92
CA ASN A 97 0.19 7.26 9.18
C ASN A 97 0.30 5.88 8.52
N PHE A 98 -0.09 4.82 9.22
CA PHE A 98 -0.15 3.46 8.69
C PHE A 98 -1.13 3.35 7.51
N GLU A 99 -2.34 3.89 7.65
CA GLU A 99 -3.35 3.93 6.59
C GLU A 99 -2.83 4.64 5.33
N ARG A 100 -2.13 5.78 5.51
CA ARG A 100 -1.49 6.51 4.40
C ARG A 100 -0.41 5.68 3.72
N LEU A 101 0.43 5.00 4.50
CA LEU A 101 1.47 4.12 3.96
C LEU A 101 0.86 2.99 3.11
N MET A 102 -0.18 2.32 3.63
CA MET A 102 -0.88 1.26 2.88
C MET A 102 -1.57 1.79 1.62
N MET A 103 -2.12 3.01 1.67
CA MET A 103 -2.70 3.66 0.51
C MET A 103 -1.64 3.91 -0.57
N ILE A 104 -0.45 4.42 -0.21
CA ILE A 104 0.69 4.59 -1.12
C ILE A 104 1.14 3.25 -1.70
N CYS A 105 1.30 2.20 -0.88
CA CYS A 105 1.67 0.87 -1.36
C CYS A 105 0.65 0.33 -2.38
N GLY A 106 -0.65 0.48 -2.11
CA GLY A 106 -1.70 0.08 -3.05
C GLY A 106 -1.64 0.84 -4.37
N LEU A 107 -1.47 2.16 -4.34
CA LEU A 107 -1.30 2.97 -5.55
C LEU A 107 -0.07 2.55 -6.36
N LEU A 108 1.07 2.34 -5.70
CA LEU A 108 2.31 1.91 -6.35
C LEU A 108 2.18 0.52 -6.97
N ALA A 109 1.51 -0.41 -6.29
CA ALA A 109 1.27 -1.76 -6.82
C ALA A 109 0.40 -1.72 -8.09
N ILE A 110 -0.69 -0.92 -8.08
CA ILE A 110 -1.57 -0.76 -9.25
C ILE A 110 -0.81 -0.07 -10.40
N ALA A 111 -0.06 1.00 -10.11
CA ALA A 111 0.74 1.69 -11.12
C ALA A 111 1.81 0.75 -11.71
N GLY A 112 2.51 -0.01 -10.88
CA GLY A 112 3.48 -1.01 -11.31
C GLY A 112 2.85 -2.10 -12.18
N ALA A 113 1.68 -2.62 -11.81
CA ALA A 113 0.94 -3.59 -12.61
C ALA A 113 0.53 -3.01 -13.97
N ALA A 114 0.01 -1.78 -14.00
CA ALA A 114 -0.36 -1.10 -15.25
C ALA A 114 0.85 -0.87 -16.16
N ILE A 115 2.00 -0.48 -15.59
CA ILE A 115 3.26 -0.32 -16.33
C ILE A 115 3.75 -1.66 -16.88
N ALA A 116 3.72 -2.72 -16.07
CA ALA A 116 4.13 -4.06 -16.49
C ALA A 116 3.25 -4.58 -17.64
N LEU A 117 1.92 -4.42 -17.52
CA LEU A 117 0.99 -4.78 -18.59
C LEU A 117 1.24 -3.96 -19.86
N ALA A 118 1.42 -2.65 -19.73
CA ALA A 118 1.73 -1.74 -20.84
C ALA A 118 3.10 -1.98 -21.50
N ALA A 119 4.00 -2.72 -20.84
CA ALA A 119 5.30 -3.11 -21.38
C ALA A 119 5.26 -4.49 -22.07
N LEU A 120 4.23 -5.29 -21.78
CA LEU A 120 3.99 -6.61 -22.36
C LEU A 120 3.01 -6.58 -23.54
N SER A 121 2.21 -5.51 -23.64
CA SER A 121 1.32 -5.15 -24.77
C SER A 121 2.01 -4.25 -25.78
#